data_AF-A0A533VDS3-F1
#
_entry.id   AF-A0A533VDS3-F1
#
_cell.length_a   1.000
_cell.length_b   1.000
_cell.length_c   1.000
_cell.angle_alpha   90.00
_cell.angle_beta   90.00
_cell.angle_gamma   90.00
#
_symmetry.space_group_name_H-M   'P 1'
#
loop_
_entity.id
_entity.type
_entity.pdbx_description
1 polymer ?
#
loop_
_entity_poly.entity_id
_entity_poly.type
_entity_poly.pdbx_seq_one_letter_code
_entity_poly.pdbx_strand_id
1 'polypeptide(L)'
;MARSHRSRRSKKTKSQTEEKSIKGKLLEHGDIFFFYRPKVRTEEVRDIENVQRFYMVTSPDNSDVHRIFLVGQKRLPEIVEGKSSSEERNWALNVLTSSNPHEIRKEFLPAEYQTETRGTRRIGAAVPAGEGKYSIVEHEGHSELAYILELPEEPGPTQREFQIKKEASYIVSVKNPDIQVPGYNAFLKRKPHYPNSLKEKFGNRRWINVEDPHLLDYENAQLLLIGARKKDVEEELGIDIDEEKETSRTAELFNDLKIKKEQVPLKPLFTGKFPRKNDIPFAQEIKRLSIEEAPGRGGKVGGKIAASSSASAASVAKVLSGIKFPKNKDQLIHYAEQNKYKVSKPDVVIEALKELHATHFENMSDVEKALGAIR
;
A
#
# COMPACT_ATOMS: atom_id res chain seq x y z
N MET A 1 -79.35 5.99 -3.24
CA MET A 1 -78.10 5.26 -3.50
C MET A 1 -77.43 5.83 -4.74
N ALA A 2 -76.13 6.16 -4.59
CA ALA A 2 -75.07 6.41 -5.59
C ALA A 2 -75.33 7.26 -6.85
N ARG A 3 -74.81 8.50 -6.82
CA ARG A 3 -74.47 9.36 -7.96
C ARG A 3 -73.19 8.86 -8.65
N SER A 4 -73.19 8.81 -9.98
CA SER A 4 -72.00 8.47 -10.79
C SER A 4 -70.95 9.59 -10.72
N HIS A 5 -69.75 9.27 -10.22
CA HIS A 5 -68.59 10.15 -10.26
C HIS A 5 -67.71 9.83 -11.48
N ARG A 6 -67.73 10.73 -12.46
CA ARG A 6 -66.86 10.72 -13.64
C ARG A 6 -65.48 11.27 -13.22
N SER A 7 -64.56 10.39 -12.84
CA SER A 7 -63.18 10.77 -12.49
C SER A 7 -62.36 11.02 -13.76
N ARG A 8 -61.97 12.28 -13.96
CA ARG A 8 -61.03 12.75 -14.98
C ARG A 8 -59.65 12.12 -14.73
N ARG A 9 -59.15 11.39 -15.73
CA ARG A 9 -57.74 11.01 -15.87
C ARG A 9 -56.88 12.28 -15.86
N SER A 10 -56.29 12.61 -14.72
CA SER A 10 -55.29 13.67 -14.63
C SER A 10 -53.96 13.13 -15.17
N LYS A 11 -53.58 13.63 -16.35
CA LYS A 11 -52.19 13.60 -16.81
C LYS A 11 -51.37 14.44 -15.82
N LYS A 12 -50.73 13.78 -14.85
CA LYS A 12 -49.65 14.40 -14.08
C LYS A 12 -48.37 14.29 -14.92
N THR A 13 -48.03 15.41 -15.52
CA THR A 13 -46.72 15.75 -16.09
C THR A 13 -45.66 15.40 -15.05
N LYS A 14 -44.89 14.32 -15.28
CA LYS A 14 -43.60 14.12 -14.60
C LYS A 14 -42.66 15.17 -15.19
N SER A 15 -42.36 16.20 -14.42
CA SER A 15 -41.17 17.01 -14.63
C SER A 15 -39.97 16.07 -14.48
N GLN A 16 -39.49 15.57 -15.62
CA GLN A 16 -38.16 14.99 -15.73
C GLN A 16 -37.17 16.13 -15.54
N THR A 17 -36.71 16.31 -14.31
CA THR A 17 -35.39 16.88 -14.10
C THR A 17 -34.43 15.74 -14.40
N GLU A 18 -34.01 15.62 -15.67
CA GLU A 18 -32.84 14.83 -16.03
C GLU A 18 -31.64 15.48 -15.34
N GLU A 19 -31.33 15.05 -14.12
CA GLU A 19 -29.93 15.10 -13.67
C GLU A 19 -29.17 14.24 -14.68
N LYS A 20 -28.51 14.90 -15.63
CA LYS A 20 -27.52 14.25 -16.48
C LYS A 20 -26.44 13.71 -15.55
N SER A 21 -26.54 12.44 -15.16
CA SER A 21 -25.40 11.71 -14.62
C SER A 21 -24.27 11.84 -15.63
N ILE A 22 -23.19 12.52 -15.27
CA ILE A 22 -22.04 12.69 -16.15
C ILE A 22 -21.43 11.31 -16.29
N LYS A 23 -21.68 10.64 -17.41
CA LYS A 23 -21.10 9.33 -17.67
C LYS A 23 -19.58 9.44 -17.67
N GLY A 24 -18.91 8.75 -16.76
CA GLY A 24 -17.46 8.65 -16.73
C GLY A 24 -16.93 8.02 -18.02
N LYS A 25 -15.71 8.41 -18.41
CA LYS A 25 -15.02 7.82 -19.56
C LYS A 25 -14.13 6.69 -19.07
N LEU A 26 -14.46 5.46 -19.46
CA LEU A 26 -13.65 4.27 -19.18
C LEU A 26 -12.28 4.39 -19.87
N LEU A 27 -11.22 4.21 -19.09
CA LEU A 27 -9.82 4.27 -19.55
C LEU A 27 -9.16 2.87 -19.56
N GLU A 28 -9.49 2.02 -18.59
CA GLU A 28 -8.98 0.65 -18.45
C GLU A 28 -9.97 -0.17 -17.63
N HIS A 29 -10.06 -1.48 -17.87
CA HIS A 29 -10.76 -2.44 -17.00
C HIS A 29 -9.99 -3.76 -16.96
N GLY A 30 -10.27 -4.58 -15.95
CA GLY A 30 -9.78 -5.96 -15.84
C GLY A 30 -9.87 -6.49 -14.43
N ASP A 31 -8.99 -7.42 -14.04
CA ASP A 31 -9.03 -8.07 -12.72
C ASP A 31 -8.14 -7.37 -11.68
N ILE A 32 -8.62 -7.34 -10.45
CA ILE A 32 -7.91 -6.84 -9.28
C ILE A 32 -7.80 -7.90 -8.20
N PHE A 33 -6.60 -8.06 -7.65
CA PHE A 33 -6.33 -9.05 -6.61
C PHE A 33 -5.66 -8.41 -5.39
N PHE A 34 -6.01 -8.90 -4.21
CA PHE A 34 -5.42 -8.44 -2.95
C PHE A 34 -4.64 -9.56 -2.29
N PHE A 35 -3.43 -9.24 -1.82
CA PHE A 35 -2.61 -10.19 -1.07
C PHE A 35 -2.03 -9.53 0.18
N TYR A 36 -1.82 -10.29 1.24
CA TYR A 36 -0.99 -9.84 2.36
C TYR A 36 0.12 -10.82 2.65
N ARG A 37 1.25 -10.33 3.16
CA ARG A 37 2.38 -11.15 3.59
C ARG A 37 2.51 -11.07 5.11
N PRO A 38 2.49 -12.21 5.82
CA PRO A 38 2.72 -12.24 7.27
C PRO A 38 4.10 -11.71 7.68
N LYS A 39 4.23 -11.18 8.90
CA LYS A 39 5.52 -10.87 9.50
C LYS A 39 6.38 -12.13 9.66
N VAL A 40 7.69 -11.92 9.74
CA VAL A 40 8.68 -12.99 9.98
C VAL A 40 8.37 -13.64 11.33
N ARG A 41 8.31 -14.97 11.38
CA ARG A 41 7.92 -15.78 12.56
C ARG A 41 6.46 -15.64 13.02
N THR A 42 5.58 -15.13 12.17
CA THR A 42 4.14 -15.18 12.43
C THR A 42 3.61 -16.56 12.02
N GLU A 43 3.10 -17.33 12.99
CA GLU A 43 2.43 -18.60 12.73
C GLU A 43 0.99 -18.40 12.24
N GLU A 44 0.29 -17.39 12.76
CA GLU A 44 -1.08 -17.03 12.39
C GLU A 44 -1.21 -15.52 12.32
N VAL A 45 -1.83 -15.00 11.26
CA VAL A 45 -2.21 -13.59 11.17
C VAL A 45 -3.63 -13.44 11.68
N ARG A 46 -3.86 -12.50 12.59
CA ARG A 46 -5.20 -12.19 13.14
C ARG A 46 -5.60 -10.73 12.95
N ASP A 47 -4.62 -9.89 12.62
CA ASP A 47 -4.74 -8.43 12.53
C ASP A 47 -3.61 -7.87 11.64
N ILE A 48 -3.70 -6.57 11.34
CA ILE A 48 -2.74 -5.82 10.53
C ILE A 48 -1.36 -5.70 11.19
N GLU A 49 -1.29 -5.83 12.52
CA GLU A 49 -0.04 -5.82 13.27
C GLU A 49 0.81 -7.03 12.96
N ASN A 50 0.21 -8.16 12.59
CA ASN A 50 0.93 -9.36 12.16
C ASN A 50 1.26 -9.38 10.65
N VAL A 51 0.96 -8.30 9.94
CA VAL A 51 1.22 -8.16 8.50
C VAL A 51 2.52 -7.40 8.26
N GLN A 52 3.32 -7.91 7.33
CA GLN A 52 4.53 -7.26 6.84
C GLN A 52 4.23 -6.31 5.67
N ARG A 53 3.47 -6.80 4.68
CA ARG A 53 3.15 -6.11 3.44
C ARG A 53 1.73 -6.41 3.02
N PHE A 54 1.08 -5.44 2.38
CA PHE A 54 -0.20 -5.59 1.71
C PHE A 54 -0.01 -5.19 0.26
N TYR A 55 -0.58 -5.97 -0.65
CA TYR A 55 -0.41 -5.83 -2.08
C TYR A 55 -1.77 -5.71 -2.74
N MET A 56 -1.82 -4.88 -3.78
CA MET A 56 -2.90 -4.78 -4.76
C MET A 56 -2.30 -5.12 -6.11
N VAL A 57 -2.92 -6.02 -6.87
CA VAL A 57 -2.47 -6.43 -8.20
C VAL A 57 -3.56 -6.04 -9.19
N THR A 58 -3.19 -5.46 -10.33
CA THR A 58 -4.14 -5.18 -11.42
C THR A 58 -3.69 -5.92 -12.68
N SER A 59 -4.66 -6.49 -13.39
CA SER A 59 -4.49 -7.26 -14.62
C SER A 59 -5.45 -6.71 -15.67
N PRO A 60 -5.03 -5.80 -16.57
CA PRO A 60 -5.92 -5.24 -17.59
C PRO A 60 -6.35 -6.29 -18.61
N ASP A 61 -7.64 -6.34 -19.00
CA ASP A 61 -8.15 -7.37 -19.93
C ASP A 61 -7.55 -7.30 -21.33
N ASN A 62 -7.09 -6.12 -21.73
CA ASN A 62 -6.51 -5.86 -23.04
C ASN A 62 -4.98 -6.04 -23.07
N SER A 63 -4.39 -6.64 -22.03
CA SER A 63 -2.94 -6.76 -21.86
C SER A 63 -2.56 -8.01 -21.05
N ASP A 64 -1.48 -8.68 -21.44
CA ASP A 64 -0.91 -9.79 -20.64
C ASP A 64 -0.08 -9.29 -19.45
N VAL A 65 -0.06 -7.97 -19.19
CA VAL A 65 0.79 -7.35 -18.18
C VAL A 65 0.08 -7.27 -16.84
N HIS A 66 0.71 -7.79 -15.80
CA HIS A 66 0.22 -7.67 -14.44
C HIS A 66 1.07 -6.65 -13.66
N ARG A 67 0.41 -5.77 -12.91
CA ARG A 67 1.06 -4.74 -12.09
C ARG A 67 0.88 -5.08 -10.62
N ILE A 68 1.97 -5.25 -9.89
CA ILE A 68 1.95 -5.50 -8.44
C ILE A 68 2.27 -4.20 -7.71
N PHE A 69 1.32 -3.71 -6.94
CA PHE A 69 1.47 -2.54 -6.09
C PHE A 69 1.64 -2.94 -4.64
N LEU A 70 2.72 -2.46 -4.01
CA LEU A 70 2.85 -2.46 -2.55
C LEU A 70 2.07 -1.27 -1.98
N VAL A 71 1.07 -1.55 -1.15
CA VAL A 71 0.21 -0.53 -0.55
C VAL A 71 0.73 -0.12 0.82
N GLY A 72 0.81 1.19 1.04
CA GLY A 72 1.17 1.82 2.31
C GLY A 72 0.20 1.48 3.43
N GLN A 73 0.59 1.73 4.69
CA GLN A 73 -0.23 1.47 5.90
C GLN A 73 -0.79 0.04 6.04
N LYS A 74 -0.46 -0.88 5.12
CA LYS A 74 -0.92 -2.26 5.03
C LYS A 74 -2.45 -2.43 4.89
N ARG A 75 -3.15 -1.43 4.35
CA ARG A 75 -4.62 -1.45 4.11
C ARG A 75 -4.99 -0.47 3.00
N LEU A 76 -6.14 -0.64 2.36
CA LEU A 76 -6.68 0.39 1.46
C LEU A 76 -7.09 1.65 2.27
N PRO A 77 -7.17 2.83 1.63
CA PRO A 77 -7.69 4.03 2.29
C PRO A 77 -9.10 3.78 2.82
N GLU A 78 -9.41 4.40 3.97
CA GLU A 78 -10.77 4.38 4.49
C GLU A 78 -11.66 5.32 3.68
N ILE A 79 -12.91 4.96 3.45
CA ILE A 79 -13.89 5.80 2.76
C ILE A 79 -14.84 6.34 3.83
N VAL A 80 -14.65 7.61 4.21
CA VAL A 80 -15.41 8.27 5.28
C VAL A 80 -16.28 9.36 4.66
N GLU A 81 -17.59 9.28 4.88
CA GLU A 81 -18.55 10.25 4.33
C GLU A 81 -18.38 11.64 4.97
N GLY A 82 -18.37 12.68 4.14
CA GLY A 82 -18.44 14.07 4.59
C GLY A 82 -17.19 14.59 5.31
N LYS A 83 -16.08 13.84 5.29
CA LYS A 83 -14.80 14.26 5.87
C LYS A 83 -13.72 14.25 4.79
N SER A 84 -12.68 15.07 5.01
CA SER A 84 -11.42 15.03 4.28
C SER A 84 -10.33 14.74 5.30
N SER A 85 -10.25 13.49 5.72
CA SER A 85 -9.28 13.03 6.72
C SER A 85 -8.00 12.53 6.05
N SER A 86 -6.91 12.45 6.82
CA SER A 86 -5.67 11.79 6.37
C SER A 86 -5.84 10.28 6.20
N GLU A 87 -6.84 9.67 6.83
CA GLU A 87 -7.13 8.23 6.77
C GLU A 87 -7.76 7.83 5.42
N GLU A 88 -8.34 8.79 4.72
CA GLU A 88 -8.78 8.64 3.33
C GLU A 88 -7.63 8.60 2.35
N ARG A 89 -6.38 8.83 2.78
CA ARG A 89 -5.22 8.89 1.88
C ARG A 89 -4.26 7.76 2.14
N ASN A 90 -3.84 7.10 1.09
CA ASN A 90 -2.75 6.15 1.14
C ASN A 90 -1.91 6.19 -0.13
N TRP A 91 -0.74 5.57 -0.09
CA TRP A 91 0.14 5.47 -1.24
C TRP A 91 0.26 4.03 -1.71
N ALA A 92 0.54 3.87 -2.98
CA ALA A 92 0.93 2.58 -3.55
C ALA A 92 2.20 2.73 -4.39
N LEU A 93 3.04 1.71 -4.39
CA LEU A 93 4.27 1.67 -5.19
C LEU A 93 4.19 0.48 -6.12
N ASN A 94 4.31 0.70 -7.43
CA ASN A 94 4.52 -0.40 -8.36
C ASN A 94 5.88 -1.07 -8.05
N VAL A 95 5.86 -2.33 -7.61
CA VAL A 95 7.07 -3.10 -7.27
C VAL A 95 7.44 -4.12 -8.33
N LEU A 96 6.53 -4.45 -9.25
CA LEU A 96 6.75 -5.36 -10.36
C LEU A 96 5.69 -5.08 -11.44
N THR A 97 6.13 -4.92 -12.67
CA THR A 97 5.27 -5.03 -13.86
C THR A 97 5.82 -6.13 -14.73
N SER A 98 5.03 -7.17 -14.99
CA SER A 98 5.50 -8.28 -15.81
C SER A 98 4.35 -9.02 -16.47
N SER A 99 4.58 -9.54 -17.66
CA SER A 99 3.74 -10.55 -18.32
C SER A 99 4.25 -11.96 -18.10
N ASN A 100 5.36 -12.14 -17.37
CA ASN A 100 5.93 -13.45 -17.07
C ASN A 100 5.32 -14.01 -15.78
N PRO A 101 4.52 -15.09 -15.86
CA PRO A 101 3.88 -15.66 -14.66
C PRO A 101 4.89 -16.18 -13.63
N HIS A 102 6.11 -16.54 -14.06
CA HIS A 102 7.15 -16.97 -13.12
C HIS A 102 7.62 -15.84 -12.20
N GLU A 103 7.76 -14.62 -12.73
CA GLU A 103 8.19 -13.47 -11.94
C GLU A 103 7.13 -13.06 -10.92
N ILE A 104 5.86 -13.07 -11.35
CA ILE A 104 4.70 -12.77 -10.51
C ILE A 104 4.60 -13.78 -9.36
N ARG A 105 4.61 -15.08 -9.67
CA ARG A 105 4.59 -16.13 -8.64
C ARG A 105 5.74 -15.96 -7.65
N LYS A 106 6.94 -15.66 -8.15
CA LYS A 106 8.14 -15.49 -7.32
C LYS A 106 8.03 -14.34 -6.32
N GLU A 107 7.28 -13.28 -6.63
CA GLU A 107 7.01 -12.20 -5.67
C GLU A 107 6.09 -12.64 -4.53
N PHE A 108 5.26 -13.68 -4.72
CA PHE A 108 4.34 -14.18 -3.70
C PHE A 108 4.83 -15.43 -2.95
N LEU A 109 5.87 -16.10 -3.45
CA LEU A 109 6.48 -17.26 -2.80
C LEU A 109 6.99 -16.95 -1.36
N PRO A 110 7.04 -17.96 -0.48
CA PRO A 110 7.78 -17.85 0.76
C PRO A 110 9.27 -17.73 0.45
N ALA A 111 10.01 -17.13 1.38
CA ALA A 111 11.39 -16.81 1.14
C ALA A 111 12.27 -17.04 2.37
N GLU A 112 13.52 -17.43 2.16
CA GLU A 112 14.52 -17.65 3.19
C GLU A 112 15.74 -16.75 2.99
N TYR A 113 16.33 -16.29 4.09
CA TYR A 113 17.49 -15.42 4.06
C TYR A 113 18.38 -15.63 5.28
N GLN A 114 19.68 -15.37 5.13
CA GLN A 114 20.62 -15.44 6.24
C GLN A 114 20.62 -14.14 7.03
N THR A 115 20.64 -14.25 8.36
CA THR A 115 20.89 -13.12 9.26
C THR A 115 22.22 -13.31 9.97
N GLU A 116 22.98 -12.22 10.09
CA GLU A 116 24.30 -12.23 10.75
C GLU A 116 24.22 -12.62 12.22
N THR A 117 23.11 -12.32 12.89
CA THR A 117 22.98 -12.50 14.34
C THR A 117 22.18 -13.72 14.75
N ARG A 118 21.33 -14.27 13.88
CA ARG A 118 20.32 -15.27 14.27
C ARG A 118 20.09 -16.36 13.20
N GLY A 119 21.07 -16.59 12.32
CA GLY A 119 21.06 -17.66 11.31
C GLY A 119 19.97 -17.48 10.23
N THR A 120 19.53 -18.59 9.63
CA THR A 120 18.49 -18.59 8.59
C THR A 120 17.15 -18.11 9.12
N ARG A 121 16.50 -17.19 8.39
CA ARG A 121 15.15 -16.70 8.64
C ARG A 121 14.25 -17.02 7.47
N ARG A 122 12.97 -17.22 7.77
CA ARG A 122 11.93 -17.51 6.79
C ARG A 122 10.82 -16.47 6.84
N ILE A 123 10.36 -16.09 5.66
CA ILE A 123 9.25 -15.20 5.37
C ILE A 123 8.13 -16.09 4.83
N GLY A 124 6.92 -15.93 5.37
CA GLY A 124 5.74 -16.64 4.88
C GLY A 124 5.39 -16.26 3.44
N ALA A 125 4.69 -17.14 2.74
CA ALA A 125 4.12 -16.82 1.43
C ALA A 125 3.12 -15.66 1.56
N ALA A 126 2.90 -14.93 0.46
CA ALA A 126 1.77 -14.02 0.41
C ALA A 126 0.47 -14.83 0.36
N VAL A 127 -0.55 -14.33 1.03
CA VAL A 127 -1.85 -14.96 1.19
C VAL A 127 -2.87 -14.18 0.37
N PRO A 128 -3.60 -14.83 -0.55
CA PRO A 128 -4.65 -14.18 -1.31
C PRO A 128 -5.79 -13.79 -0.37
N ALA A 129 -6.27 -12.55 -0.48
CA ALA A 129 -7.25 -11.94 0.40
C ALA A 129 -8.41 -11.30 -0.36
N GLY A 130 -8.37 -11.28 -1.68
CA GLY A 130 -9.51 -10.89 -2.49
C GLY A 130 -9.21 -10.98 -3.98
N GLU A 131 -10.28 -11.10 -4.75
CA GLU A 131 -10.32 -11.09 -6.22
C GLU A 131 -11.59 -10.38 -6.63
N GLY A 132 -11.53 -9.65 -7.74
CA GLY A 132 -12.64 -8.87 -8.26
C GLY A 132 -12.30 -8.22 -9.58
N LYS A 133 -13.23 -7.43 -10.11
CA LYS A 133 -13.05 -6.62 -11.31
C LYS A 133 -12.82 -5.17 -10.96
N TYR A 134 -11.98 -4.49 -11.75
CA TYR A 134 -11.73 -3.06 -11.62
C TYR A 134 -11.96 -2.31 -12.92
N SER A 135 -12.17 -1.01 -12.78
CA SER A 135 -12.17 -0.04 -13.85
C SER A 135 -11.40 1.21 -13.43
N ILE A 136 -10.66 1.80 -14.36
CA ILE A 136 -10.10 3.15 -14.24
C ILE A 136 -10.93 4.07 -15.11
N VAL A 137 -11.49 5.11 -14.50
CA VAL A 137 -12.47 6.00 -15.14
C VAL A 137 -12.04 7.44 -14.97
N GLU A 138 -12.14 8.22 -16.04
CA GLU A 138 -12.09 9.68 -15.95
C GLU A 138 -13.49 10.19 -15.61
N HIS A 139 -13.63 10.78 -14.41
CA HIS A 139 -14.89 11.30 -13.89
C HIS A 139 -14.65 12.63 -13.17
N GLU A 140 -15.49 13.64 -13.43
CA GLU A 140 -15.42 14.98 -12.83
C GLU A 140 -14.01 15.63 -12.80
N GLY A 141 -13.17 15.36 -13.81
CA GLY A 141 -11.83 15.95 -13.93
C GLY A 141 -10.75 15.24 -13.11
N HIS A 142 -11.04 14.06 -12.56
CA HIS A 142 -10.11 13.18 -11.87
C HIS A 142 -10.15 11.77 -12.46
N SER A 143 -9.14 10.95 -12.16
CA SER A 143 -9.19 9.52 -12.45
C SER A 143 -9.55 8.76 -11.19
N GLU A 144 -10.49 7.83 -11.30
CA GLU A 144 -10.89 6.93 -10.21
C GLU A 144 -10.58 5.48 -10.56
N LEU A 145 -9.94 4.77 -9.64
CA LEU A 145 -9.84 3.31 -9.64
C LEU A 145 -11.02 2.78 -8.83
N ALA A 146 -11.92 2.10 -9.52
CA ALA A 146 -13.14 1.54 -8.96
C ALA A 146 -13.08 0.01 -9.06
N TYR A 147 -13.62 -0.71 -8.07
CA TYR A 147 -13.70 -2.17 -8.14
C TYR A 147 -14.94 -2.74 -7.48
N ILE A 148 -15.32 -3.94 -7.92
CA ILE A 148 -16.29 -4.84 -7.28
C ILE A 148 -15.56 -6.15 -6.93
N LEU A 149 -15.71 -6.59 -5.69
CA LEU A 149 -15.10 -7.81 -5.16
C LEU A 149 -15.95 -9.03 -5.53
N GLU A 150 -15.37 -10.04 -6.17
CA GLU A 150 -16.04 -11.30 -6.53
C GLU A 150 -15.76 -12.38 -5.49
N LEU A 151 -14.52 -12.44 -4.98
CA LEU A 151 -14.12 -13.36 -3.93
C LEU A 151 -13.42 -12.66 -2.75
N PRO A 152 -13.81 -12.98 -1.49
CA PRO A 152 -15.05 -13.70 -1.16
C PRO A 152 -16.26 -12.88 -1.57
N GLU A 153 -17.36 -13.55 -1.91
CA GLU A 153 -18.64 -12.90 -2.31
C GLU A 153 -19.05 -11.82 -1.30
N GLU A 154 -18.85 -12.08 -0.01
CA GLU A 154 -19.06 -11.12 1.06
C GLU A 154 -17.75 -10.87 1.84
N PRO A 155 -17.32 -9.61 2.02
CA PRO A 155 -16.15 -9.26 2.82
C PRO A 155 -16.24 -9.83 4.25
N GLY A 156 -15.29 -10.69 4.61
CA GLY A 156 -15.18 -11.29 5.94
C GLY A 156 -14.25 -10.52 6.89
N PRO A 157 -13.92 -11.11 8.06
CA PRO A 157 -12.98 -10.53 9.01
C PRO A 157 -11.63 -10.15 8.39
N THR A 158 -11.10 -10.93 7.44
CA THR A 158 -9.83 -10.61 6.78
C THR A 158 -9.95 -9.37 5.92
N GLN A 159 -10.96 -9.28 5.05
CA GLN A 159 -11.15 -8.14 4.15
C GLN A 159 -11.36 -6.84 4.94
N ARG A 160 -12.13 -6.89 6.03
CA ARG A 160 -12.36 -5.75 6.92
C ARG A 160 -11.08 -5.17 7.51
N GLU A 161 -10.14 -6.02 7.93
CA GLU A 161 -8.86 -5.59 8.48
C GLU A 161 -8.02 -4.79 7.47
N PHE A 162 -8.13 -5.15 6.19
CA PHE A 162 -7.42 -4.51 5.08
C PHE A 162 -8.21 -3.38 4.41
N GLN A 163 -9.41 -3.05 4.91
CA GLN A 163 -10.35 -2.12 4.29
C GLN A 163 -10.75 -2.50 2.84
N ILE A 164 -10.72 -3.79 2.53
CA ILE A 164 -11.28 -4.32 1.28
C ILE A 164 -12.81 -4.34 1.46
N LYS A 165 -13.52 -3.57 0.63
CA LYS A 165 -14.99 -3.48 0.61
C LYS A 165 -15.54 -4.41 -0.46
N LYS A 166 -16.85 -4.65 -0.47
CA LYS A 166 -17.52 -5.34 -1.58
C LYS A 166 -17.41 -4.51 -2.86
N GLU A 167 -17.47 -3.20 -2.71
CA GLU A 167 -17.40 -2.24 -3.79
C GLU A 167 -16.77 -0.95 -3.24
N ALA A 168 -15.89 -0.32 -4.03
CA ALA A 168 -15.22 0.92 -3.64
C ALA A 168 -14.62 1.66 -4.84
N SER A 169 -14.53 2.98 -4.75
CA SER A 169 -13.73 3.81 -5.66
C SER A 169 -12.71 4.68 -4.92
N TYR A 170 -11.57 4.91 -5.59
CA TYR A 170 -10.47 5.73 -5.12
C TYR A 170 -10.00 6.67 -6.21
N ILE A 171 -9.93 7.96 -5.92
CA ILE A 171 -9.20 8.90 -6.77
C ILE A 171 -7.75 8.44 -6.80
N VAL A 172 -7.24 8.18 -8.00
CA VAL A 172 -5.89 7.69 -8.26
C VAL A 172 -5.10 8.75 -9.00
N SER A 173 -3.89 9.02 -8.52
CA SER A 173 -2.97 9.96 -9.16
C SER A 173 -1.54 9.47 -9.13
N VAL A 174 -0.78 9.74 -10.18
CA VAL A 174 0.63 9.35 -10.30
C VAL A 174 1.52 10.50 -9.85
N LYS A 175 2.47 10.20 -8.97
CA LYS A 175 3.47 11.17 -8.52
C LYS A 175 4.46 11.47 -9.63
N ASN A 176 4.77 12.75 -9.81
CA ASN A 176 5.89 13.16 -10.63
C ASN A 176 7.21 12.60 -10.03
N PRO A 177 8.01 11.83 -10.80
CA PRO A 177 9.25 11.24 -10.30
C PRO A 177 10.35 12.28 -10.07
N ASP A 178 10.25 13.47 -10.67
CA ASP A 178 11.27 14.52 -10.61
C ASP A 178 10.99 15.59 -9.57
N ILE A 179 9.78 15.58 -8.98
CA ILE A 179 9.42 16.46 -7.88
C ILE A 179 9.44 15.70 -6.55
N GLN A 180 10.13 16.26 -5.57
CA GLN A 180 10.12 15.76 -4.20
C GLN A 180 8.80 16.14 -3.52
N VAL A 181 8.18 15.16 -2.87
CA VAL A 181 6.94 15.33 -2.12
C VAL A 181 7.15 14.78 -0.69
N PRO A 182 6.76 15.52 0.36
CA PRO A 182 6.85 15.02 1.73
C PRO A 182 6.18 13.65 1.89
N GLY A 183 6.78 12.78 2.71
CA GLY A 183 6.31 11.39 2.90
C GLY A 183 6.83 10.37 1.87
N TYR A 184 7.43 10.81 0.75
CA TYR A 184 7.99 9.93 -0.30
C TYR A 184 9.52 9.83 -0.28
N ASN A 185 10.17 10.36 0.76
CA ASN A 185 11.63 10.38 0.85
C ASN A 185 12.25 8.98 0.76
N ALA A 186 11.58 7.96 1.28
CA ALA A 186 12.03 6.56 1.21
C ALA A 186 12.23 6.06 -0.23
N PHE A 187 11.58 6.68 -1.21
CA PHE A 187 11.57 6.29 -2.62
C PHE A 187 12.41 7.21 -3.51
N LEU A 188 13.20 8.14 -2.98
CA LEU A 188 14.00 9.09 -3.79
C LEU A 188 14.94 8.41 -4.79
N LYS A 189 15.41 7.18 -4.49
CA LYS A 189 16.27 6.39 -5.37
C LYS A 189 15.51 5.36 -6.21
N ARG A 190 14.19 5.29 -6.06
CA ARG A 190 13.28 4.38 -6.76
C ARG A 190 12.36 5.22 -7.62
N LYS A 191 12.77 5.45 -8.86
CA LYS A 191 12.03 6.24 -9.82
C LYS A 191 11.60 5.37 -11.00
N PRO A 192 10.38 5.55 -11.54
CA PRO A 192 9.99 4.92 -12.78
C PRO A 192 10.83 5.42 -13.95
N HIS A 193 11.17 4.51 -14.84
CA HIS A 193 11.93 4.81 -16.06
C HIS A 193 10.97 5.17 -17.21
N TYR A 194 10.24 6.26 -17.05
CA TYR A 194 9.30 6.71 -18.09
C TYR A 194 10.03 7.17 -19.37
N PRO A 195 9.49 6.84 -20.56
CA PRO A 195 9.88 7.50 -21.80
C PRO A 195 9.52 8.99 -21.76
N ASN A 196 10.17 9.79 -22.62
CA ASN A 196 9.97 11.24 -22.65
C ASN A 196 8.51 11.62 -22.88
N SER A 197 7.79 10.89 -23.73
CA SER A 197 6.36 11.11 -24.00
C SER A 197 5.48 11.05 -22.75
N LEU A 198 5.79 10.15 -21.80
CA LEU A 198 5.07 10.06 -20.52
C LEU A 198 5.58 11.09 -19.50
N LYS A 199 6.89 11.39 -19.51
CA LYS A 199 7.46 12.42 -18.63
C LYS A 199 6.90 13.82 -18.91
N GLU A 200 6.73 14.15 -20.19
CA GLU A 200 6.20 15.45 -20.62
C GLU A 200 4.78 15.71 -20.08
N LYS A 201 3.97 14.66 -19.90
CA LYS A 201 2.62 14.77 -19.32
C LYS A 201 2.61 15.36 -17.91
N PHE A 202 3.67 15.14 -17.12
CA PHE A 202 3.75 15.69 -15.77
C PHE A 202 3.93 17.21 -15.77
N GLY A 203 4.68 17.76 -16.73
CA GLY A 203 5.10 19.16 -16.72
C GLY A 203 5.67 19.55 -15.34
N ASN A 204 5.15 20.65 -14.78
CA ASN A 204 5.54 21.16 -13.45
C ASN A 204 4.63 20.65 -12.31
N ARG A 205 3.71 19.73 -12.58
CA ARG A 205 2.73 19.25 -11.59
C ARG A 205 3.35 18.16 -10.71
N ARG A 206 3.02 18.18 -9.41
CA ARG A 206 3.46 17.15 -8.45
C ARG A 206 2.75 15.81 -8.65
N TRP A 207 1.50 15.88 -9.07
CA TRP A 207 0.59 14.78 -9.28
C TRP A 207 -0.13 15.00 -10.60
N ILE A 208 -0.38 13.91 -11.32
CA ILE A 208 -1.28 13.92 -12.49
C ILE A 208 -2.30 12.80 -12.34
N ASN A 209 -3.47 13.01 -12.93
CA ASN A 209 -4.49 11.98 -13.10
C ASN A 209 -3.95 10.84 -13.98
N VAL A 210 -4.56 9.66 -13.86
CA VAL A 210 -4.26 8.51 -14.72
C VAL A 210 -5.07 8.62 -16.02
N GLU A 211 -4.83 9.68 -16.78
CA GLU A 211 -5.44 9.85 -18.12
C GLU A 211 -4.89 8.85 -19.14
N ASP A 212 -3.70 8.30 -18.85
CA ASP A 212 -3.04 7.25 -19.62
C ASP A 212 -2.59 6.12 -18.67
N PRO A 213 -3.29 4.97 -18.65
CA PRO A 213 -2.95 3.83 -17.81
C PRO A 213 -1.54 3.29 -18.01
N HIS A 214 -0.87 3.57 -19.15
CA HIS A 214 0.54 3.19 -19.33
C HIS A 214 1.48 3.83 -18.32
N LEU A 215 1.08 4.93 -17.65
CA LEU A 215 1.83 5.46 -16.51
C LEU A 215 1.99 4.42 -15.38
N LEU A 216 1.04 3.49 -15.27
CA LEU A 216 1.04 2.47 -14.24
C LEU A 216 1.94 1.27 -14.58
N ASP A 217 2.35 1.09 -15.84
CA ASP A 217 3.17 -0.03 -16.30
C ASP A 217 4.63 0.04 -15.87
N TYR A 218 5.07 1.15 -15.28
CA TYR A 218 6.48 1.34 -14.95
C TYR A 218 6.74 1.04 -13.48
N GLU A 219 7.62 0.07 -13.22
CA GLU A 219 8.10 -0.21 -11.88
C GLU A 219 8.61 1.06 -11.18
N ASN A 220 8.35 1.15 -9.89
CA ASN A 220 8.59 2.30 -9.02
C ASN A 220 7.67 3.51 -9.28
N ALA A 221 6.68 3.41 -10.18
CA ALA A 221 5.58 4.37 -10.21
C ALA A 221 4.93 4.48 -8.83
N GLN A 222 4.74 5.72 -8.38
CA GLN A 222 4.20 6.03 -7.05
C GLN A 222 2.80 6.61 -7.23
N LEU A 223 1.82 5.98 -6.60
CA LEU A 223 0.42 6.36 -6.65
C LEU A 223 -0.02 6.98 -5.33
N LEU A 224 -0.89 7.97 -5.43
CA LEU A 224 -1.74 8.43 -4.35
C LEU A 224 -3.14 7.88 -4.58
N LEU A 225 -3.68 7.23 -3.56
CA LEU A 225 -5.05 6.75 -3.50
C LEU A 225 -5.80 7.59 -2.46
N ILE A 226 -6.95 8.14 -2.86
CA ILE A 226 -7.83 8.88 -1.96
C ILE A 226 -9.23 8.25 -2.02
N GLY A 227 -9.82 7.87 -0.88
CA GLY A 227 -11.19 7.35 -0.84
C GLY A 227 -12.16 8.35 -1.45
N ALA A 228 -12.87 7.96 -2.51
CA ALA A 228 -13.63 8.90 -3.32
C ALA A 228 -15.07 9.07 -2.83
N ARG A 229 -15.83 7.97 -2.63
CA ARG A 229 -17.17 7.94 -2.00
C ARG A 229 -17.73 6.51 -1.91
N LYS A 230 -18.92 6.36 -1.30
CA LYS A 230 -19.50 5.08 -0.81
C LYS A 230 -20.88 4.76 -1.42
N LYS A 231 -21.32 5.48 -2.46
CA LYS A 231 -22.55 5.07 -3.16
C LYS A 231 -22.24 3.85 -4.04
N ASP A 232 -23.28 3.33 -4.66
CA ASP A 232 -23.17 2.41 -5.79
C ASP A 232 -22.20 3.04 -6.82
N VAL A 233 -21.05 2.38 -7.01
CA VAL A 233 -19.92 2.88 -7.79
C VAL A 233 -20.31 2.97 -9.26
N GLU A 234 -21.10 2.01 -9.73
CA GLU A 234 -21.61 1.98 -11.10
C GLU A 234 -22.56 3.15 -11.36
N GLU A 235 -23.51 3.40 -10.45
CA GLU A 235 -24.43 4.54 -10.53
C GLU A 235 -23.67 5.87 -10.46
N GLU A 236 -22.70 5.99 -9.55
CA GLU A 236 -21.95 7.22 -9.33
C GLU A 236 -21.03 7.56 -10.51
N LEU A 237 -20.34 6.57 -11.06
CA LEU A 237 -19.42 6.77 -12.19
C LEU A 237 -20.09 6.64 -13.55
N GLY A 238 -21.34 6.17 -13.60
CA GLY A 238 -22.06 5.86 -14.83
C GLY A 238 -21.38 4.75 -15.65
N ILE A 239 -20.80 3.77 -15.00
CA ILE A 239 -20.10 2.64 -15.63
C ILE A 239 -20.83 1.32 -15.36
N ASP A 240 -20.32 0.25 -15.95
CA ASP A 240 -20.78 -1.13 -15.77
C ASP A 240 -19.50 -1.95 -15.57
N ILE A 241 -19.35 -2.54 -14.39
CA ILE A 241 -18.25 -3.43 -13.99
C ILE A 241 -18.84 -4.84 -14.01
N ASP A 242 -18.41 -5.64 -14.98
CA ASP A 242 -18.92 -6.98 -15.22
C ASP A 242 -18.47 -7.96 -14.12
N GLU A 243 -19.15 -7.96 -12.96
CA GLU A 243 -18.87 -8.90 -11.87
C GLU A 243 -19.29 -10.33 -12.25
N GLU A 244 -18.36 -11.27 -12.07
CA GLU A 244 -18.56 -12.68 -12.34
C GLU A 244 -18.81 -13.45 -11.03
N LYS A 245 -19.56 -14.56 -11.14
CA LYS A 245 -19.77 -15.47 -10.00
C LYS A 245 -18.63 -16.46 -9.90
N GLU A 246 -17.58 -15.99 -9.25
CA GLU A 246 -16.35 -16.73 -9.14
C GLU A 246 -16.38 -17.88 -8.13
N THR A 247 -15.60 -18.91 -8.43
CA THR A 247 -15.48 -20.13 -7.63
C THR A 247 -14.03 -20.56 -7.54
N SER A 248 -13.75 -21.55 -6.69
CA SER A 248 -12.42 -22.15 -6.66
C SER A 248 -11.90 -22.70 -8.00
N ARG A 249 -12.75 -22.91 -9.02
CA ARG A 249 -12.34 -23.43 -10.33
C ARG A 249 -12.14 -22.34 -11.37
N THR A 250 -12.88 -21.25 -11.27
CA THR A 250 -12.93 -20.16 -12.25
C THR A 250 -11.95 -19.03 -11.87
N ALA A 251 -11.66 -18.87 -10.57
CA ALA A 251 -10.87 -17.76 -10.04
C ALA A 251 -9.58 -17.45 -10.83
N GLU A 252 -9.53 -16.24 -11.36
CA GLU A 252 -8.51 -15.66 -12.24
C GLU A 252 -7.15 -15.61 -11.54
N LEU A 253 -7.11 -15.55 -10.21
CA LEU A 253 -5.87 -15.61 -9.44
C LEU A 253 -5.08 -16.90 -9.70
N PHE A 254 -5.75 -18.01 -9.98
CA PHE A 254 -5.09 -19.27 -10.31
C PHE A 254 -4.88 -19.44 -11.81
N ASN A 255 -5.79 -18.89 -12.62
CA ASN A 255 -5.77 -19.05 -14.06
C ASN A 255 -4.82 -18.05 -14.73
N ASP A 256 -4.74 -16.80 -14.29
CA ASP A 256 -3.99 -15.74 -14.96
C ASP A 256 -2.68 -15.44 -14.24
N LEU A 257 -2.74 -15.18 -12.93
CA LEU A 257 -1.52 -15.02 -12.13
C LEU A 257 -0.76 -16.34 -11.92
N LYS A 258 -1.34 -17.48 -12.35
CA LYS A 258 -0.80 -18.83 -12.23
C LYS A 258 -0.42 -19.21 -10.79
N ILE A 259 -1.06 -18.64 -9.77
CA ILE A 259 -0.80 -19.01 -8.38
C ILE A 259 -1.18 -20.49 -8.19
N LYS A 260 -0.36 -21.25 -7.47
CA LYS A 260 -0.66 -22.66 -7.18
C LYS A 260 -1.52 -22.76 -5.92
N LYS A 261 -2.71 -23.33 -6.03
CA LYS A 261 -3.69 -23.49 -4.94
C LYS A 261 -3.09 -24.19 -3.73
N GLU A 262 -2.21 -25.16 -3.96
CA GLU A 262 -1.58 -25.98 -2.92
C GLU A 262 -0.45 -25.25 -2.19
N GLN A 263 -0.09 -24.04 -2.63
CA GLN A 263 1.02 -23.26 -2.06
C GLN A 263 0.56 -22.03 -1.25
N VAL A 264 -0.74 -21.71 -1.26
CA VAL A 264 -1.28 -20.55 -0.56
C VAL A 264 -2.47 -20.90 0.34
N PRO A 265 -2.66 -20.21 1.48
CA PRO A 265 -3.87 -20.38 2.29
C PRO A 265 -5.10 -19.84 1.55
N LEU A 266 -6.13 -20.66 1.40
CA LEU A 266 -7.31 -20.34 0.58
C LEU A 266 -8.50 -19.75 1.37
N LYS A 267 -8.49 -19.89 2.70
CA LYS A 267 -9.61 -19.44 3.56
C LYS A 267 -9.92 -17.94 3.44
N PRO A 268 -8.93 -17.04 3.36
CA PRO A 268 -9.26 -15.62 3.24
C PRO A 268 -9.94 -15.30 1.92
N LEU A 269 -9.51 -15.93 0.82
CA LEU A 269 -10.11 -15.73 -0.50
C LEU A 269 -11.55 -16.28 -0.58
N PHE A 270 -11.81 -17.50 -0.10
CA PHE A 270 -13.14 -18.11 -0.30
C PHE A 270 -14.13 -17.92 0.84
N THR A 271 -13.66 -17.66 2.06
CA THR A 271 -14.54 -17.57 3.25
C THR A 271 -14.37 -16.27 4.03
N GLY A 272 -13.46 -15.40 3.59
CA GLY A 272 -13.15 -14.13 4.23
C GLY A 272 -12.53 -14.24 5.63
N LYS A 273 -12.07 -15.42 6.04
CA LYS A 273 -11.51 -15.68 7.37
C LYS A 273 -10.01 -15.86 7.29
N PHE A 274 -9.31 -15.34 8.30
CA PHE A 274 -7.87 -15.56 8.44
C PHE A 274 -7.55 -17.06 8.51
N PRO A 275 -6.44 -17.50 7.90
CA PRO A 275 -6.04 -18.90 7.96
C PRO A 275 -5.56 -19.23 9.37
N ARG A 276 -5.90 -20.43 9.84
CA ARG A 276 -5.31 -21.03 11.04
C ARG A 276 -4.02 -21.75 10.66
N LYS A 277 -3.22 -22.14 11.65
CA LYS A 277 -1.95 -22.86 11.45
C LYS A 277 -2.07 -24.08 10.52
N ASN A 278 -3.13 -24.86 10.68
CA ASN A 278 -3.37 -26.07 9.87
C ASN A 278 -3.83 -25.77 8.43
N ASP A 279 -4.21 -24.52 8.14
CA ASP A 279 -4.63 -24.07 6.81
C ASP A 279 -3.44 -23.53 5.99
N ILE A 280 -2.27 -23.40 6.61
CA ILE A 280 -1.06 -22.92 5.93
C ILE A 280 -0.39 -24.11 5.26
N PRO A 281 -0.33 -24.15 3.92
CA PRO A 281 0.25 -25.28 3.22
C PRO A 281 1.76 -25.37 3.44
N PHE A 282 2.29 -26.59 3.32
CA PHE A 282 3.72 -26.80 3.29
C PHE A 282 4.31 -26.21 2.00
N ALA A 283 5.28 -25.32 2.14
CA ALA A 283 5.93 -24.70 0.99
C ALA A 283 6.82 -25.72 0.26
N GLN A 284 6.37 -26.13 -0.93
CA GLN A 284 7.15 -26.97 -1.83
C GLN A 284 8.29 -26.18 -2.50
N GLU A 285 8.09 -24.88 -2.69
CA GLU A 285 9.03 -23.97 -3.34
C GLU A 285 9.33 -22.80 -2.40
N ILE A 286 10.62 -22.50 -2.21
CA ILE A 286 11.08 -21.42 -1.31
C ILE A 286 12.15 -20.59 -2.05
N LYS A 287 11.89 -19.29 -2.17
CA LYS A 287 12.85 -18.33 -2.75
C LYS A 287 13.99 -18.10 -1.75
N ARG A 288 15.25 -18.20 -2.19
CA ARG A 288 16.39 -17.74 -1.39
C ARG A 288 16.67 -16.28 -1.70
N LEU A 289 16.67 -15.43 -0.67
CA LEU A 289 16.99 -14.02 -0.81
C LEU A 289 18.48 -13.80 -0.59
N SER A 290 19.04 -12.92 -1.41
CA SER A 290 20.33 -12.31 -1.12
C SER A 290 20.26 -11.44 0.14
N ILE A 291 21.43 -11.07 0.66
CA ILE A 291 21.56 -10.12 1.78
C ILE A 291 20.92 -8.76 1.45
N GLU A 292 20.84 -8.40 0.17
CA GLU A 292 20.27 -7.12 -0.27
C GLU A 292 18.74 -7.14 -0.35
N GLU A 293 18.16 -8.31 -0.62
CA GLU A 293 16.71 -8.54 -0.68
C GLU A 293 16.10 -8.88 0.70
N ALA A 294 16.94 -9.26 1.68
CA ALA A 294 16.53 -9.66 3.02
C ALA A 294 15.72 -8.56 3.77
N PRO A 295 14.53 -8.89 4.34
CA PRO A 295 13.77 -7.94 5.14
C PRO A 295 14.46 -7.62 6.47
N GLY A 296 14.33 -6.37 6.91
CA GLY A 296 14.85 -5.90 8.20
C GLY A 296 16.21 -5.21 8.13
N ARG A 297 16.90 -5.25 6.98
CA ARG A 297 17.72 -4.10 6.59
C ARG A 297 16.77 -3.14 5.89
N GLY A 298 16.30 -2.11 6.59
CA GLY A 298 15.73 -0.94 5.92
C GLY A 298 16.66 -0.65 4.75
N GLY A 299 16.14 -0.73 3.52
CA GLY A 299 16.98 -0.94 2.34
C GLY A 299 18.20 -0.02 2.36
N LYS A 300 19.31 -0.37 1.71
CA LYS A 300 20.51 0.50 1.62
C LYS A 300 20.20 1.96 1.20
N VAL A 301 18.96 2.26 0.81
CA VAL A 301 18.34 3.57 0.65
C VAL A 301 17.54 4.03 1.89
N GLY A 302 16.52 3.32 2.38
CA GLY A 302 15.74 3.72 3.56
C GLY A 302 16.54 3.75 4.87
N GLY A 303 17.48 2.83 5.06
CA GLY A 303 18.45 2.88 6.16
C GLY A 303 19.52 3.95 5.97
N LYS A 304 19.86 4.32 4.72
CA LYS A 304 20.71 5.49 4.45
C LYS A 304 19.96 6.80 4.62
N ILE A 305 18.66 6.88 4.33
CA ILE A 305 17.84 8.10 4.42
C ILE A 305 17.44 8.36 5.88
N ALA A 306 17.01 7.34 6.61
CA ALA A 306 16.84 7.43 8.07
C ALA A 306 18.17 7.67 8.83
N ALA A 307 19.33 7.34 8.22
CA ALA A 307 20.66 7.62 8.76
C ALA A 307 21.42 8.76 8.06
N SER A 308 20.80 9.50 7.14
CA SER A 308 21.41 10.65 6.47
C SER A 308 20.76 11.98 6.83
N SER A 309 19.63 11.96 7.53
CA SER A 309 18.99 13.18 8.05
C SER A 309 18.68 13.16 9.54
N SER A 310 18.88 12.04 10.25
CA SER A 310 18.86 12.05 11.72
C SER A 310 19.81 10.99 12.28
N ALA A 311 20.44 11.28 13.41
CA ALA A 311 21.26 10.28 14.10
C ALA A 311 20.40 9.09 14.50
N SER A 312 20.81 7.86 14.16
CA SER A 312 20.15 6.67 14.70
C SER A 312 20.32 6.63 16.22
N ALA A 313 19.29 6.26 16.98
CA ALA A 313 19.39 6.07 18.44
C ALA A 313 20.59 5.19 18.85
N ALA A 314 20.87 4.14 18.08
CA ALA A 314 22.04 3.28 18.30
C ALA A 314 23.39 4.01 18.14
N SER A 315 23.49 4.97 17.21
CA SER A 315 24.70 5.79 17.05
C SER A 315 24.85 6.79 18.19
N VAL A 316 23.76 7.39 18.66
CA VAL A 316 23.78 8.29 19.83
C VAL A 316 24.18 7.51 21.08
N ALA A 317 23.55 6.36 21.35
CA ALA A 317 23.87 5.49 22.48
C ALA A 317 25.34 5.03 22.44
N LYS A 318 25.87 4.73 21.25
CA LYS A 318 27.28 4.34 21.09
C LYS A 318 28.25 5.49 21.37
N VAL A 319 27.97 6.70 20.89
CA VAL A 319 28.81 7.89 21.16
C VAL A 319 28.78 8.26 22.64
N LEU A 320 27.59 8.25 23.24
CA LEU A 320 27.36 8.56 24.65
C LEU A 320 27.66 7.39 25.59
N SER A 321 28.17 6.26 25.08
CA SER A 321 28.52 5.10 25.91
C SER A 321 29.55 5.45 26.98
N GLY A 322 29.21 5.19 28.25
CA GLY A 322 30.05 5.50 29.40
C GLY A 322 29.89 6.92 29.95
N ILE A 323 28.95 7.72 29.42
CA ILE A 323 28.60 9.00 30.02
C ILE A 323 27.91 8.78 31.37
N LYS A 324 28.25 9.63 32.36
CA LYS A 324 27.55 9.68 33.65
C LYS A 324 26.48 10.76 33.62
N PHE A 325 25.25 10.39 33.92
CA PHE A 325 24.13 11.31 34.10
C PHE A 325 24.04 11.79 35.57
N PRO A 326 23.33 12.90 35.88
CA PRO A 326 22.55 13.77 34.99
C PRO A 326 23.41 14.67 34.10
N LYS A 327 22.88 15.03 32.93
CA LYS A 327 23.54 15.90 31.95
C LYS A 327 22.56 16.88 31.32
N ASN A 328 23.04 18.08 31.00
CA ASN A 328 22.31 19.01 30.14
C ASN A 328 22.70 18.84 28.67
N LYS A 329 21.95 19.47 27.77
CA LYS A 329 22.16 19.37 26.31
C LYS A 329 23.59 19.69 25.89
N ASP A 330 24.17 20.78 26.40
CA ASP A 330 25.53 21.21 26.03
C ASP A 330 26.59 20.21 26.50
N GLN A 331 26.39 19.62 27.68
CA GLN A 331 27.27 18.57 28.20
C GLN A 331 27.17 17.26 27.40
N LEU A 332 25.99 16.92 26.87
CA LEU A 332 25.82 15.79 25.95
C LEU A 332 26.57 16.03 24.63
N ILE A 333 26.44 17.23 24.06
CA ILE A 333 27.13 17.63 22.83
C ILE A 333 28.65 17.60 23.06
N HIS A 334 29.15 18.21 24.13
CA HIS A 334 30.57 18.23 24.45
C HIS A 334 31.13 16.81 24.63
N TYR A 335 30.41 15.94 25.36
CA TYR A 335 30.83 14.54 25.50
C TYR A 335 30.85 13.81 24.15
N ALA A 336 29.84 14.05 23.30
CA ALA A 336 29.79 13.47 21.96
C ALA A 336 30.95 13.94 21.08
N GLU A 337 31.37 15.20 21.21
CA GLU A 337 32.52 15.74 20.49
C GLU A 337 33.85 15.11 20.89
N GLN A 338 34.01 14.70 22.14
CA GLN A 338 35.21 13.98 22.61
C GLN A 338 35.20 12.49 22.22
N ASN A 339 34.04 11.96 21.81
CA ASN A 339 33.83 10.54 21.51
C ASN A 339 33.47 10.29 20.04
N LYS A 340 33.79 11.23 19.14
CA LYS A 340 33.47 11.17 17.70
C LYS A 340 33.99 9.89 17.02
N TYR A 341 35.13 9.36 17.47
CA TYR A 341 35.76 8.15 16.93
C TYR A 341 34.92 6.87 17.09
N LYS A 342 33.90 6.86 17.97
CA LYS A 342 33.07 5.67 18.24
C LYS A 342 32.09 5.35 17.10
N VAL A 343 31.85 6.28 16.17
CA VAL A 343 30.90 6.13 15.06
C VAL A 343 31.47 6.65 13.75
N SER A 344 30.94 6.15 12.63
CA SER A 344 31.40 6.52 11.28
C SER A 344 30.89 7.87 10.78
N LYS A 345 29.88 8.47 11.42
CA LYS A 345 29.29 9.78 11.07
C LYS A 345 29.00 10.62 12.32
N PRO A 346 30.03 11.13 13.00
CA PRO A 346 29.85 11.87 14.26
C PRO A 346 29.07 13.16 14.11
N ASP A 347 29.20 13.86 12.98
CA ASP A 347 28.53 15.15 12.77
C ASP A 347 27.00 15.02 12.79
N VAL A 348 26.47 13.92 12.24
CA VAL A 348 25.03 13.61 12.27
C VAL A 348 24.53 13.41 13.70
N VAL A 349 25.34 12.80 14.56
CA VAL A 349 25.04 12.61 15.99
C VAL A 349 25.02 13.95 16.72
N ILE A 350 25.97 14.82 16.43
CA ILE A 350 26.09 16.14 17.07
C ILE A 350 24.93 17.05 16.66
N GLU A 351 24.55 17.08 15.38
CA GLU A 351 23.38 17.86 14.93
C GLU A 351 22.08 17.38 15.58
N ALA A 352 21.86 16.06 15.68
CA ALA A 352 20.67 15.53 16.36
C ALA A 352 20.61 15.91 17.85
N LEU A 353 21.75 16.00 18.53
CA LEU A 353 21.80 16.47 19.91
C LEU A 353 21.54 17.97 20.03
N LYS A 354 21.91 18.79 19.04
CA LYS A 354 21.62 20.24 19.01
C LYS A 354 20.12 20.52 18.90
N GLU A 355 19.41 19.69 18.14
CA GLU A 355 17.96 19.78 17.89
C GLU A 355 17.11 19.44 19.13
N LEU A 356 17.70 18.89 20.20
CA LEU A 356 16.95 18.56 21.42
C LEU A 356 16.33 19.82 22.06
N HIS A 357 15.00 19.77 22.26
CA HIS A 357 14.24 20.79 22.99
C HIS A 357 14.40 20.67 24.51
N ALA A 358 14.54 19.45 25.02
CA ALA A 358 14.79 19.21 26.44
C ALA A 358 16.21 19.64 26.82
N THR A 359 16.34 20.32 27.97
CA THR A 359 17.61 20.88 28.44
C THR A 359 18.28 20.03 29.53
N HIS A 360 17.57 19.04 30.11
CA HIS A 360 18.05 18.19 31.20
C HIS A 360 17.69 16.71 30.97
N PHE A 361 18.61 15.81 31.30
CA PHE A 361 18.49 14.37 31.09
C PHE A 361 19.06 13.62 32.30
N GLU A 362 18.24 12.78 32.94
CA GLU A 362 18.62 11.99 34.12
C GLU A 362 19.26 10.66 33.76
N ASN A 363 18.97 10.15 32.57
CA ASN A 363 19.49 8.88 32.09
C ASN A 363 19.43 8.79 30.55
N MET A 364 20.00 7.72 29.99
CA MET A 364 20.00 7.48 28.54
C MET A 364 18.58 7.36 27.95
N SER A 365 17.62 6.82 28.70
CA SER A 365 16.24 6.68 28.22
C SER A 365 15.58 8.04 27.99
N ASP A 366 15.92 9.07 28.77
CA ASP A 366 15.41 10.43 28.56
C ASP A 366 15.95 11.02 27.25
N VAL A 367 17.22 10.76 26.95
CA VAL A 367 17.87 11.20 25.71
C VAL A 367 17.21 10.49 24.51
N GLU A 368 16.98 9.19 24.59
CA GLU A 368 16.32 8.42 23.54
C GLU A 368 14.86 8.88 23.33
N LYS A 369 14.13 9.14 24.42
CA LYS A 369 12.76 9.65 24.36
C LYS A 369 12.69 11.03 23.71
N ALA A 370 13.61 11.92 24.06
CA ALA A 370 13.67 13.27 23.49
C ALA A 370 14.07 13.24 22.01
N LEU A 371 14.98 12.35 21.59
CA LEU A 371 15.30 12.13 20.17
C LEU A 371 14.14 11.54 19.38
N GLY A 372 13.34 10.67 20.01
CA GLY A 372 12.12 10.12 19.43
C GLY A 372 11.04 11.17 19.15
N ALA A 373 11.06 12.30 19.86
CA ALA A 373 10.12 13.41 19.68
C ALA A 373 10.53 14.42 18.60
N ILE A 374 11.75 14.33 18.05
CA ILE A 374 12.26 15.18 16.95
C ILE A 374 11.91 14.60 15.56
N ARG A 375 11.61 13.29 15.49
CA ARG A 375 11.30 12.55 14.27
C ARG A 375 9.81 12.47 14.02
#